data_AF-A0A7S2YE50-F1
#
_entry.id   AF-A0A7S2YE50-F1
#
_cell.length_a   1.000
_cell.length_b   1.000
_cell.length_c   1.000
_cell.angle_alpha   90.00
_cell.angle_beta   90.00
_cell.angle_gamma   90.00
#
_symmetry.space_group_name_H-M   'P 1'
#
loop_
_entity.id
_entity.type
_entity.pdbx_description
1 polymer ?
#
loop_
_entity_poly.entity_id
_entity_poly.type
_entity_poly.pdbx_seq_one_letter_code
_entity_poly.pdbx_strand_id
1 'polypeptide(L)'
;PTYEDYQAFHPFFWNATTLSEIRIASSTHDLVMFYKQEVEESYQALADMSEQFREEISFECFTAALLNVWTRSFGTGPLVSLPVAKDGELANNEDQDLYQELLDYKEHTGIDLLSHGCHSMVPILDLYNHFGTNFNVG
;
A
#
# COMPACT_ATOMS: atom_id res chain seq x y z
N PRO A 1 9.59 5.84 -8.71
CA PRO A 1 9.81 7.30 -8.75
C PRO A 1 10.74 7.71 -7.61
N THR A 2 11.50 8.81 -7.75
CA THR A 2 12.36 9.33 -6.67
C THR A 2 11.56 10.22 -5.72
N TYR A 3 12.20 10.65 -4.61
CA TYR A 3 11.60 11.61 -3.69
C TYR A 3 11.30 12.94 -4.38
N GLU A 4 12.23 13.42 -5.21
CA GLU A 4 12.10 14.67 -5.96
C GLU A 4 10.94 14.63 -6.96
N ASP A 5 10.74 13.48 -7.62
CA ASP A 5 9.58 13.26 -8.51
C ASP A 5 8.27 13.45 -7.73
N TYR A 6 8.17 12.90 -6.52
CA TYR A 6 6.98 13.06 -5.70
C TYR A 6 6.82 14.46 -5.15
N GLN A 7 7.92 15.11 -4.73
CA GLN A 7 7.87 16.47 -4.18
C GLN A 7 7.25 17.47 -5.18
N ALA A 8 7.50 17.27 -6.47
CA ALA A 8 6.98 18.14 -7.52
C ALA A 8 5.46 17.98 -7.75
N PHE A 9 4.89 16.78 -7.56
CA PHE A 9 3.54 16.47 -8.06
C PHE A 9 2.59 15.81 -7.05
N HIS A 10 3.10 15.14 -6.01
CA HIS A 10 2.27 14.39 -5.09
C HIS A 10 1.66 15.30 -4.01
N PRO A 11 0.32 15.23 -3.76
CA PRO A 11 -0.35 16.09 -2.77
C PRO A 11 0.22 15.99 -1.36
N PHE A 12 0.86 14.87 -1.03
CA PHE A 12 1.61 14.70 0.23
C PHE A 12 2.65 15.81 0.46
N PHE A 13 3.21 16.44 -0.57
CA PHE A 13 4.21 17.51 -0.38
C PHE A 13 3.63 18.92 -0.52
N TRP A 14 2.34 19.05 -0.78
CA TRP A 14 1.71 20.37 -0.89
C TRP A 14 1.64 21.06 0.47
N ASN A 15 1.78 22.38 0.44
CA ASN A 15 1.68 23.21 1.63
C ASN A 15 0.20 23.36 2.07
N ALA A 16 -0.01 23.78 3.31
CA ALA A 16 -1.34 23.92 3.89
C ALA A 16 -2.23 24.91 3.14
N THR A 17 -1.65 25.96 2.55
CA THR A 17 -2.40 26.95 1.75
C THR A 17 -2.99 26.28 0.50
N THR A 18 -2.16 25.58 -0.28
CA THR A 18 -2.59 24.84 -1.47
C THR A 18 -3.63 23.78 -1.12
N LEU A 19 -3.44 23.03 -0.02
CA LEU A 19 -4.42 22.04 0.42
C LEU A 19 -5.74 22.69 0.86
N SER A 20 -5.69 23.87 1.49
CA SER A 20 -6.88 24.60 1.96
C SER A 20 -7.74 25.14 0.82
N GLU A 21 -7.11 25.51 -0.30
CA GLU A 21 -7.83 25.92 -1.52
C GLU A 21 -8.66 24.77 -2.11
N ILE A 22 -8.19 23.52 -1.95
CA ILE A 22 -8.88 22.31 -2.40
C ILE A 22 -9.97 21.86 -1.42
N ARG A 23 -9.81 22.17 -0.13
CA ARG A 23 -10.73 21.78 0.96
C ARG A 23 -12.17 22.23 0.74
N ILE A 24 -12.38 23.35 0.03
CA ILE A 24 -13.72 23.84 -0.31
C ILE A 24 -14.45 22.86 -1.27
N ALA A 25 -13.71 22.00 -1.98
CA ALA A 25 -14.23 21.11 -3.01
C ALA A 25 -14.14 19.60 -2.67
N SER A 26 -13.33 19.15 -1.69
CA SER A 26 -13.20 17.73 -1.35
C SER A 26 -12.62 17.43 0.05
N SER A 27 -12.77 16.17 0.49
CA SER A 27 -12.13 15.62 1.70
C SER A 27 -10.61 15.40 1.56
N THR A 28 -10.02 15.76 0.42
CA THR A 28 -8.59 15.52 0.11
C THR A 28 -7.66 16.21 1.11
N HIS A 29 -8.00 17.41 1.58
CA HIS A 29 -7.20 18.11 2.59
C HIS A 29 -7.02 17.26 3.85
N ASP A 30 -8.13 16.81 4.43
CA ASP A 30 -8.12 16.09 5.71
C ASP A 30 -7.43 14.73 5.57
N LEU A 31 -7.65 14.04 4.45
CA LEU A 31 -6.95 12.80 4.10
C LEU A 31 -5.43 12.99 3.97
N VAL A 32 -4.98 14.03 3.26
CA VAL A 32 -3.55 14.30 3.10
C VAL A 32 -2.89 14.63 4.44
N MET A 33 -3.54 15.45 5.26
CA MET A 33 -3.03 15.81 6.59
C MET A 33 -2.95 14.58 7.51
N PHE A 34 -3.97 13.72 7.49
CA PHE A 34 -3.97 12.46 8.21
C PHE A 34 -2.80 11.56 7.78
N TYR A 35 -2.63 11.34 6.48
CA TYR A 35 -1.53 10.50 5.98
C TYR A 35 -0.14 11.07 6.26
N LYS A 36 0.04 12.39 6.26
CA LYS A 36 1.30 13.02 6.66
C LYS A 36 1.66 12.66 8.10
N GLN A 37 0.70 12.82 9.00
CA GLN A 37 0.89 12.50 10.41
C GLN A 37 1.21 11.01 10.60
N GLU A 38 0.44 10.12 9.98
CA GLU A 38 0.66 8.66 10.07
C GLU A 38 2.07 8.25 9.59
N VAL A 39 2.58 8.88 8.53
CA VAL A 39 3.94 8.60 8.00
C VAL A 39 5.02 9.07 8.96
N GLU A 40 4.87 10.27 9.52
CA GLU A 40 5.79 10.81 10.54
C GLU A 40 5.82 9.92 11.79
N GLU A 41 4.65 9.53 12.29
CA GLU A 41 4.53 8.66 13.47
C GLU A 41 5.11 7.27 13.20
N SER A 42 4.85 6.69 12.02
CA SER A 42 5.38 5.38 11.64
C SER A 42 6.91 5.38 11.52
N TYR A 43 7.47 6.42 10.91
CA TYR A 43 8.92 6.56 10.82
C TYR A 43 9.54 6.68 12.21
N GLN A 44 8.97 7.54 13.06
CA GLN A 44 9.47 7.76 14.42
C GLN A 44 9.40 6.46 15.24
N ALA A 45 8.31 5.70 15.15
CA ALA A 45 8.18 4.42 15.82
C ALA A 45 9.26 3.42 15.39
N LEU A 46 9.52 3.31 14.08
CA LEU A 46 10.58 2.42 13.56
C LEU A 46 11.98 2.88 13.98
N ALA A 47 12.24 4.18 13.92
CA ALA A 47 13.50 4.78 14.35
C ALA A 47 13.74 4.58 15.86
N ASP A 48 12.68 4.58 16.68
CA ASP A 48 12.75 4.32 18.12
C ASP A 48 12.95 2.85 18.47
N MET A 49 12.49 1.94 17.61
CA MET A 49 12.66 0.50 17.81
C MET A 49 14.00 -0.04 17.28
N SER A 50 14.63 0.64 16.32
CA SER A 50 15.86 0.18 15.66
C SER A 50 16.84 1.33 15.42
N GLU A 51 17.95 1.31 16.16
CA GLU A 51 19.07 2.25 15.96
C GLU A 51 19.65 2.13 14.55
N GLN A 52 19.81 0.90 14.05
CA GLN A 52 20.27 0.65 12.69
C GLN A 52 19.34 1.29 11.65
N PHE A 53 18.03 1.16 11.81
CA PHE A 53 17.07 1.80 10.90
C PHE A 53 17.23 3.32 10.90
N ARG A 54 17.36 3.93 12.08
CA ARG A 54 17.53 5.37 12.25
C ARG A 54 18.81 5.89 11.59
N GLU A 55 19.89 5.12 11.62
CA GLU A 55 21.18 5.49 11.04
C GLU A 55 21.22 5.30 9.52
N GLU A 56 20.55 4.25 9.01
CA GLU A 56 20.63 3.87 7.59
C GLU A 56 19.53 4.49 6.73
N ILE A 57 18.35 4.74 7.28
CA ILE A 57 17.16 5.16 6.53
C ILE A 57 16.76 6.57 6.93
N SER A 58 16.90 7.53 6.01
CA SER A 58 16.39 8.88 6.23
C SER A 58 14.86 8.95 6.09
N PHE A 59 14.27 9.99 6.67
CA PHE A 59 12.83 10.24 6.54
C PHE A 59 12.40 10.40 5.08
N GLU A 60 13.21 11.06 4.24
CA GLU A 60 12.94 11.20 2.81
C GLU A 60 12.95 9.85 2.09
N CYS A 61 13.92 8.99 2.41
CA CYS A 61 14.01 7.65 1.85
C CYS A 61 12.79 6.81 2.23
N PHE A 62 12.43 6.81 3.51
CA PHE A 62 11.24 6.13 4.02
C PHE A 62 9.96 6.61 3.34
N THR A 63 9.78 7.93 3.26
CA THR A 63 8.60 8.55 2.63
C THR A 63 8.53 8.19 1.15
N ALA A 64 9.63 8.27 0.41
CA ALA A 64 9.66 7.88 -1.00
C ALA A 64 9.33 6.40 -1.20
N ALA A 65 9.86 5.50 -0.37
CA ALA A 65 9.55 4.08 -0.44
C ALA A 65 8.04 3.82 -0.22
N LEU A 66 7.46 4.46 0.79
CA LEU A 66 6.05 4.32 1.12
C LEU A 66 5.12 4.90 0.04
N LEU A 67 5.47 6.06 -0.55
CA LEU A 67 4.75 6.61 -1.69
C LEU A 67 4.86 5.73 -2.94
N ASN A 68 6.00 5.06 -3.16
CA ASN A 68 6.10 4.04 -4.20
C ASN A 68 5.12 2.90 -3.94
N VAL A 69 5.00 2.40 -2.71
CA VAL A 69 3.99 1.39 -2.38
C VAL A 69 2.59 1.91 -2.70
N TRP A 70 2.18 3.08 -2.21
CA TRP A 70 0.83 3.60 -2.44
C TRP A 70 0.48 3.85 -3.91
N THR A 71 1.46 4.25 -4.73
CA THR A 71 1.21 4.68 -6.11
C THR A 71 1.53 3.62 -7.17
N ARG A 72 2.32 2.60 -6.83
CA ARG A 72 2.87 1.63 -7.78
C ARG A 72 2.62 0.17 -7.42
N SER A 73 2.32 -0.11 -6.16
CA SER A 73 2.06 -1.50 -5.76
C SER A 73 0.69 -1.97 -6.26
N PHE A 74 0.58 -3.29 -6.43
CA PHE A 74 -0.68 -3.96 -6.70
C PHE A 74 -1.17 -4.56 -5.39
N GLY A 75 -2.33 -4.10 -4.95
CA GLY A 75 -3.04 -4.72 -3.84
C GLY A 75 -3.81 -5.94 -4.33
N THR A 76 -3.64 -7.08 -3.66
CA THR A 76 -4.44 -8.28 -3.94
C THR A 76 -5.84 -8.21 -3.34
N GLY A 77 -6.06 -7.28 -2.40
CA GLY A 77 -7.23 -7.30 -1.53
C GLY A 77 -7.24 -8.55 -0.63
N PRO A 78 -8.29 -8.72 0.19
CA PRO A 78 -8.42 -9.92 1.02
C PRO A 78 -8.40 -11.18 0.14
N LEU A 79 -7.54 -12.14 0.45
CA LEU A 79 -7.42 -13.41 -0.29
C LEU A 79 -8.54 -14.41 0.07
N VAL A 80 -9.62 -13.94 0.68
CA VAL A 80 -10.80 -14.71 1.11
C VAL A 80 -11.51 -15.41 -0.05
N SER A 81 -11.25 -15.01 -1.29
CA SER A 81 -11.88 -15.56 -2.49
C SER A 81 -11.18 -16.79 -3.07
N LEU A 82 -10.29 -17.47 -2.33
CA LEU A 82 -9.91 -18.84 -2.72
C LEU A 82 -11.21 -19.63 -2.89
N PRO A 83 -11.44 -20.27 -4.05
CA PRO A 83 -12.74 -20.83 -4.38
C PRO A 83 -13.06 -21.97 -3.42
N VAL A 84 -13.84 -21.66 -2.38
CA VAL A 84 -14.50 -22.65 -1.55
C VAL A 84 -15.52 -23.33 -2.46
N ALA A 85 -15.34 -24.61 -2.77
CA ALA A 85 -16.38 -25.39 -3.44
C ALA A 85 -17.64 -25.33 -2.58
N LYS A 86 -18.79 -25.55 -3.23
CA LYS A 86 -20.14 -25.38 -2.67
C LYS A 86 -20.41 -26.11 -1.33
N ASP A 87 -19.52 -26.99 -0.91
CA ASP A 87 -19.68 -27.88 0.25
C ASP A 87 -18.64 -27.64 1.36
N GLY A 88 -17.89 -26.53 1.31
CA GLY A 88 -16.90 -26.17 2.34
C GLY A 88 -15.52 -26.78 2.14
N GLU A 89 -15.32 -27.55 1.06
CA GLU A 89 -14.01 -28.02 0.62
C GLU A 89 -13.46 -27.06 -0.45
N LEU A 90 -12.18 -26.68 -0.40
CA LEU A 90 -11.56 -25.85 -1.43
C LEU A 90 -11.54 -26.59 -2.78
N ALA A 91 -11.71 -25.85 -3.89
CA ALA A 91 -12.04 -26.40 -5.21
C ALA A 91 -10.95 -27.31 -5.84
N ASN A 92 -9.72 -27.26 -5.33
CA ASN A 92 -8.61 -28.12 -5.73
C ASN A 92 -7.59 -28.23 -4.57
N ASN A 93 -6.65 -29.17 -4.67
CA ASN A 93 -5.60 -29.37 -3.65
C ASN A 93 -4.62 -28.19 -3.55
N GLU A 94 -4.39 -27.46 -4.65
CA GLU A 94 -3.46 -26.32 -4.68
C GLU A 94 -4.01 -25.13 -3.87
N ASP A 95 -5.33 -24.91 -3.89
CA ASP A 95 -6.02 -23.88 -3.10
C ASP A 95 -6.05 -24.26 -1.60
N GLN A 96 -6.05 -25.57 -1.26
CA GLN A 96 -5.90 -26.06 0.12
C GLN A 96 -4.52 -25.78 0.69
N ASP A 97 -3.47 -26.09 -0.08
CA ASP A 97 -2.09 -25.87 0.34
C ASP A 97 -1.82 -24.37 0.57
N LEU A 98 -2.29 -23.51 -0.35
CA LEU A 98 -2.16 -22.06 -0.20
C LEU A 98 -2.96 -21.52 0.99
N TYR A 99 -4.20 -22.00 1.21
CA TYR A 99 -5.00 -21.55 2.35
C TYR A 99 -4.33 -21.90 3.69
N GLN A 100 -3.77 -23.11 3.80
CA GLN A 100 -3.05 -23.53 5.00
C GLN A 100 -1.78 -22.70 5.21
N GLU A 101 -1.02 -22.41 4.15
CA GLU A 101 0.14 -21.51 4.24
C GLU A 101 -0.26 -20.12 4.77
N LEU A 102 -1.35 -19.55 4.28
CA LEU A 102 -1.84 -18.23 4.75
C LEU A 102 -2.30 -18.25 6.22
N LEU A 103 -2.90 -19.35 6.67
CA LEU A 103 -3.21 -19.55 8.10
C LEU A 103 -1.93 -19.63 8.94
N ASP A 104 -0.95 -20.41 8.48
CA ASP A 104 0.31 -20.59 9.18
C ASP A 104 1.05 -19.24 9.33
N TYR A 105 1.05 -18.38 8.31
CA TYR A 105 1.59 -17.01 8.42
C TYR A 105 0.91 -16.22 9.53
N LYS A 106 -0.42 -16.25 9.59
CA LYS A 106 -1.17 -15.52 10.61
C LYS A 106 -0.86 -16.06 12.01
N GLU A 107 -0.79 -17.37 12.19
CA GLU A 107 -0.53 -17.99 13.49
C GLU A 107 0.90 -17.76 13.99
N HIS A 108 1.90 -17.84 13.11
CA HIS A 108 3.31 -17.80 13.50
C HIS A 108 3.92 -16.40 13.46
N THR A 109 3.44 -15.52 12.58
CA THR A 109 4.00 -14.18 12.39
C THR A 109 3.02 -13.06 12.78
N GLY A 110 1.74 -13.38 12.97
CA GLY A 110 0.68 -12.38 13.21
C GLY A 110 0.22 -11.65 11.95
N ILE A 111 0.78 -11.95 10.78
CA ILE A 111 0.43 -11.30 9.51
C ILE A 111 -0.85 -11.92 8.94
N ASP A 112 -1.96 -11.19 9.00
CA ASP A 112 -3.25 -11.63 8.49
C ASP A 112 -3.47 -11.24 7.01
N LEU A 113 -2.97 -12.07 6.11
CA LEU A 113 -3.16 -11.93 4.66
C LEU A 113 -4.57 -12.31 4.19
N LEU A 114 -5.30 -13.10 4.98
CA LEU A 114 -6.65 -13.53 4.64
C LEU A 114 -7.62 -12.34 4.69
N SER A 115 -7.59 -11.59 5.80
CA SER A 115 -8.53 -10.48 6.02
C SER A 115 -8.11 -9.16 5.37
N HIS A 116 -6.81 -8.93 5.21
CA HIS A 116 -6.27 -7.64 4.79
C HIS A 116 -5.55 -7.68 3.43
N GLY A 117 -5.19 -8.86 2.93
CA GLY A 117 -4.38 -9.00 1.73
C GLY A 117 -2.97 -8.48 1.92
N CYS A 118 -2.30 -8.22 0.80
CA CYS A 118 -1.01 -7.54 0.79
C CYS A 118 -0.86 -6.65 -0.44
N HIS A 119 0.18 -5.82 -0.38
CA HIS A 119 0.66 -5.04 -1.50
C HIS A 119 1.96 -5.64 -1.99
N SER A 120 2.08 -5.83 -3.30
CA SER A 120 3.30 -6.30 -3.93
C SER A 120 3.77 -5.34 -5.02
N MET A 121 5.08 -5.14 -5.08
CA MET A 121 5.71 -4.42 -6.18
C MET A 121 5.89 -5.40 -7.33
N VAL A 122 5.24 -5.14 -8.48
CA VAL A 122 5.35 -6.00 -9.66
C VAL A 122 6.15 -5.25 -10.72
N PRO A 123 7.45 -5.59 -10.90
CA PRO A 123 8.27 -4.96 -11.93
C PRO A 123 7.63 -5.08 -13.30
N ILE A 124 7.85 -4.07 -14.16
CA ILE A 124 7.28 -3.97 -15.52
C ILE A 124 5.81 -3.56 -15.50
N LEU A 125 4.96 -4.23 -14.73
CA LEU A 125 3.53 -3.88 -14.65
C LEU A 125 3.31 -2.52 -14.00
N ASP A 126 4.16 -2.14 -13.04
CA ASP A 126 4.10 -0.84 -12.39
C ASP A 126 4.44 0.35 -13.32
N LEU A 127 5.00 0.08 -14.52
CA LEU A 127 5.33 1.12 -15.51
C LEU A 127 4.10 1.62 -16.29
N TYR A 128 2.99 0.87 -16.28
CA TYR A 128 1.79 1.24 -17.01
C TYR A 128 1.01 2.34 -16.30
N ASN A 129 0.64 3.37 -17.04
CA ASN A 129 -0.21 4.43 -16.52
C ASN A 129 -1.68 4.00 -16.51
N HIS A 130 -2.44 4.51 -15.53
CA HIS A 130 -3.88 4.37 -15.51
C HIS A 130 -4.53 5.37 -16.49
N PHE A 131 -5.41 4.87 -17.35
CA PHE A 131 -6.26 5.69 -18.23
C PHE A 131 -7.72 5.39 -17.91
N GLY A 132 -8.55 6.43 -17.77
CA GLY A 132 -9.98 6.28 -17.43
C GLY A 132 -10.85 5.67 -18.53
N THR A 133 -10.27 5.29 -19.68
CA THR A 133 -10.96 4.61 -20.77
C THR A 133 -10.71 3.11 -20.68
N ASN A 134 -11.77 2.34 -20.39
CA ASN A 134 -11.79 0.92 -20.74
C ASN A 134 -11.63 0.83 -22.26
N PHE A 135 -10.54 0.23 -22.73
CA PHE A 135 -10.39 -0.12 -24.14
C PHE A 135 -11.47 -1.15 -24.49
N ASN A 136 -12.63 -0.68 -24.95
CA ASN A 136 -13.53 -1.48 -25.77
C ASN A 136 -12.83 -1.68 -27.11
N VAL A 137 -11.99 -2.70 -27.19
CA VAL A 137 -11.54 -3.25 -28.46
C VAL A 137 -12.74 -4.00 -29.04
N GLY A 138 -13.54 -3.29 -29.82
CA GLY A 138 -14.57 -3.86 -30.68
C GLY A 138 -14.01 -4.29 -32.03
#